data_AF-A0A7S0ZQ18-F1
#
_entry.id   AF-A0A7S0ZQ18-F1
#
_cell.length_a   1.000
_cell.length_b   1.000
_cell.length_c   1.000
_cell.angle_alpha   90.00
_cell.angle_beta   90.00
_cell.angle_gamma   90.00
#
_symmetry.space_group_name_H-M   'P 1'
#
loop_
_entity.id
_entity.type
_entity.pdbx_description
1 polymer ?
#
loop_
_entity_poly.entity_id
_entity_poly.type
_entity_poly.pdbx_seq_one_letter_code
_entity_poly.pdbx_strand_id
1 'polypeptide(L)'
;DEYTRWTKTVKDLTDLAVRLTGNCLLASAFVGYISPFSSIIRANLWKDAWTGDLKARQIPMSDGIDPLFVLATEGDLAAWQNEGLPADRVSVENAAVVTSCARWPLMIDPQLQGVKWIKQRVG
;
A
#
# COMPACT_ATOMS: atom_id res chain seq x y z
N ASP A 1 -0.43 -29.21 17.12
CA ASP A 1 0.43 -28.91 18.27
C ASP A 1 0.93 -27.48 18.17
N GLU A 2 0.99 -26.77 19.29
CA GLU A 2 1.36 -25.36 19.34
C GLU A 2 2.80 -25.14 18.87
N TYR A 3 3.70 -26.06 19.23
CA TYR A 3 5.11 -26.05 18.86
C TYR A 3 5.34 -26.04 17.34
N THR A 4 4.60 -26.87 16.59
CA THR A 4 4.68 -26.90 15.12
C THR A 4 4.23 -25.57 14.50
N ARG A 5 3.17 -24.96 15.06
CA ARG A 5 2.67 -23.66 14.60
C ARG A 5 3.72 -22.56 14.82
N TRP A 6 4.28 -22.48 16.03
CA TRP A 6 5.34 -21.51 16.35
C TRP A 6 6.57 -21.68 15.44
N THR A 7 7.01 -22.92 15.24
CA THR A 7 8.16 -23.22 14.37
C THR A 7 7.91 -22.76 12.93
N LYS A 8 6.69 -22.98 12.41
CA LYS A 8 6.29 -22.47 11.09
C LYS A 8 6.31 -20.94 11.05
N THR A 9 5.72 -20.26 12.05
CA THR A 9 5.72 -18.79 12.12
C THR A 9 7.13 -18.21 12.13
N VAL A 10 8.06 -18.79 12.89
CA VAL A 10 9.45 -18.33 12.93
C VAL A 10 10.09 -18.43 11.55
N LYS A 11 9.87 -19.54 10.84
CA LYS A 11 10.36 -19.71 9.48
C LYS A 11 9.76 -18.67 8.53
N ASP A 12 8.44 -18.51 8.55
CA ASP A 12 7.72 -17.58 7.69
C ASP A 12 8.19 -16.11 7.91
N LEU A 13 8.43 -15.72 9.17
CA LEU A 13 8.97 -14.41 9.52
C LEU A 13 10.42 -14.22 9.06
N THR A 14 11.23 -15.27 9.15
CA THR A 14 12.63 -15.24 8.68
C THR A 14 12.68 -15.07 7.16
N ASP A 15 11.83 -15.79 6.42
CA ASP A 15 11.71 -15.66 4.97
C ASP A 15 11.16 -14.29 4.58
N LEU A 16 10.22 -13.74 5.35
CA LEU A 16 9.70 -12.38 5.14
C LEU A 16 10.78 -11.32 5.37
N ALA A 17 11.65 -11.48 6.37
CA ALA A 17 12.73 -10.54 6.65
C ALA A 17 13.68 -10.37 5.46
N VAL A 18 13.96 -11.45 4.71
CA VAL A 18 14.78 -11.39 3.49
C VAL A 18 14.10 -10.56 2.39
N ARG A 19 12.78 -10.70 2.26
CA ARG A 19 11.96 -10.03 1.22
C ARG A 19 11.55 -8.61 1.59
N LEU A 20 11.69 -8.25 2.87
CA LEU A 20 11.22 -6.98 3.41
C LEU A 20 11.82 -5.78 2.66
N THR A 21 13.09 -5.85 2.29
CA THR A 21 13.78 -4.77 1.58
C THR A 21 13.12 -4.47 0.23
N GLY A 22 12.82 -5.49 -0.59
CA GLY A 22 12.15 -5.30 -1.87
C GLY A 22 10.71 -4.82 -1.70
N ASN A 23 10.01 -5.33 -0.69
CA ASN A 23 8.64 -4.93 -0.37
C ASN A 23 8.57 -3.45 0.04
N CYS A 24 9.45 -3.02 0.93
CA CYS A 24 9.57 -1.63 1.36
C CYS A 24 9.99 -0.72 0.21
N LEU A 25 10.89 -1.17 -0.67
CA LEU A 25 11.32 -0.38 -1.83
C LEU A 25 10.14 -0.12 -2.79
N LEU A 26 9.35 -1.14 -3.11
CA LEU A 26 8.15 -1.00 -3.93
C LEU A 26 7.11 -0.06 -3.28
N ALA A 27 6.83 -0.25 -1.98
CA ALA A 27 5.90 0.59 -1.25
C ALA A 27 6.36 2.05 -1.15
N SER A 28 7.67 2.28 -1.00
CA SER A 28 8.25 3.63 -0.97
C SER A 28 8.12 4.32 -2.32
N ALA A 29 8.37 3.61 -3.42
CA ALA A 29 8.13 4.13 -4.77
C ALA A 29 6.65 4.45 -4.99
N PHE A 30 5.76 3.60 -4.48
CA PHE A 30 4.31 3.82 -4.52
C PHE A 30 3.91 5.12 -3.80
N VAL A 31 4.26 5.28 -2.53
CA VAL A 31 3.98 6.51 -1.75
C VAL A 31 4.61 7.74 -2.39
N GLY A 32 5.81 7.63 -2.95
CA GLY A 32 6.56 8.76 -3.51
C GLY A 32 6.05 9.25 -4.87
N TYR A 33 5.50 8.37 -5.70
CA TYR A 33 5.28 8.68 -7.12
C TYR A 33 3.90 8.34 -7.67
N ILE A 34 3.08 7.52 -7.00
CA ILE A 34 1.87 6.97 -7.63
C ILE A 34 0.72 7.98 -7.76
N SER A 35 0.63 8.92 -6.82
CA SER A 35 -0.56 9.76 -6.59
C SER A 35 -1.07 10.55 -7.79
N PRO A 36 -0.24 11.18 -8.66
CA PRO A 36 -0.74 12.01 -9.76
C PRO A 36 -1.30 11.20 -10.95
N PHE A 37 -1.18 9.88 -10.94
CA PHE A 37 -1.53 9.03 -12.08
C PHE A 37 -2.93 8.40 -11.96
N SER A 38 -3.54 8.10 -13.11
CA SER A 38 -4.83 7.38 -13.21
C SER A 38 -4.66 5.89 -12.95
N SER A 39 -5.75 5.19 -12.61
CA SER A 39 -5.75 3.75 -12.25
C SER A 39 -4.98 2.85 -13.22
N ILE A 40 -5.12 3.07 -14.54
CA ILE A 40 -4.43 2.30 -15.58
C ILE A 40 -2.91 2.52 -15.50
N ILE A 41 -2.48 3.78 -15.43
CA ILE A 41 -1.06 4.12 -15.35
C ILE A 41 -0.47 3.61 -14.04
N ARG A 42 -1.21 3.70 -12.93
CA ARG A 42 -0.79 3.15 -11.64
C ARG A 42 -0.51 1.66 -11.73
N ALA A 43 -1.46 0.89 -12.28
CA ALA A 43 -1.32 -0.54 -12.45
C ALA A 43 -0.07 -0.88 -13.28
N ASN A 44 0.12 -0.22 -14.44
CA ASN A 44 1.29 -0.44 -15.29
C ASN A 44 2.61 -0.09 -14.58
N LEU A 45 2.64 0.99 -13.80
CA LEU A 45 3.84 1.42 -13.09
C LEU A 45 4.28 0.39 -12.05
N TRP A 46 3.42 0.03 -11.09
CA TRP A 46 3.86 -0.81 -9.99
C TRP A 46 3.85 -2.30 -10.33
N LYS A 47 2.89 -2.79 -11.14
CA LYS A 47 2.79 -4.22 -11.49
C LYS A 47 3.82 -4.65 -12.52
N ASP A 48 4.05 -3.82 -13.52
CA ASP A 48 4.88 -4.20 -14.66
C ASP A 48 6.26 -3.54 -14.58
N ALA A 49 6.32 -2.21 -14.58
CA ALA A 49 7.60 -1.50 -14.66
C ALA A 49 8.46 -1.67 -13.40
N TRP A 50 7.95 -1.31 -12.22
CA TRP A 50 8.73 -1.35 -10.98
C TRP A 50 8.98 -2.77 -10.52
N THR A 51 7.94 -3.62 -10.48
CA THR A 51 8.12 -5.03 -10.10
C THR A 51 9.01 -5.77 -11.11
N GLY A 52 8.91 -5.47 -12.40
CA GLY A 52 9.79 -6.02 -13.43
C GLY A 52 11.26 -5.64 -13.24
N ASP A 53 11.54 -4.36 -12.97
CA ASP A 53 12.90 -3.87 -12.70
C ASP A 53 13.49 -4.48 -11.41
N LEU A 54 12.71 -4.56 -10.32
CA LEU A 54 13.14 -5.21 -9.08
C LEU A 54 13.50 -6.69 -9.28
N LYS A 55 12.69 -7.42 -10.06
CA LYS A 55 12.95 -8.82 -10.41
C LYS A 55 14.19 -8.97 -11.30
N ALA A 56 14.35 -8.11 -12.29
CA ALA A 56 15.53 -8.12 -13.17
C ALA A 56 16.83 -7.87 -12.39
N ARG A 57 16.77 -7.05 -11.34
CA ARG A 57 17.88 -6.78 -10.40
C ARG A 57 18.06 -7.85 -9.32
N GLN A 58 17.26 -8.92 -9.34
CA GLN A 58 17.28 -10.00 -8.35
C GLN A 58 17.08 -9.50 -6.90
N ILE A 59 16.32 -8.42 -6.71
CA ILE A 59 15.98 -7.93 -5.38
C ILE A 59 14.91 -8.85 -4.77
N PRO A 60 15.16 -9.47 -3.60
CA PRO A 60 14.18 -10.33 -2.96
C PRO A 60 12.90 -9.57 -2.61
N MET A 61 11.76 -10.09 -3.04
CA MET A 61 10.44 -9.52 -2.78
C MET A 61 9.39 -10.63 -2.69
N SER A 62 8.25 -10.34 -2.07
CA SER A 62 7.13 -11.26 -2.02
C SER A 62 6.48 -11.44 -3.40
N ASP A 63 6.21 -12.68 -3.78
CA ASP A 63 5.45 -12.96 -5.00
C ASP A 63 4.02 -12.43 -4.89
N GLY A 64 3.54 -11.80 -5.96
CA GLY A 64 2.19 -11.23 -5.99
C GLY A 64 1.99 -10.06 -5.02
N ILE A 65 3.08 -9.43 -4.56
CA ILE A 65 3.00 -8.27 -3.67
C ILE A 65 2.10 -7.18 -4.22
N ASP A 66 1.31 -6.59 -3.34
CA ASP A 66 0.54 -5.39 -3.60
C ASP A 66 1.02 -4.29 -2.63
N PRO A 67 1.54 -3.15 -3.13
CA PRO A 67 2.03 -2.08 -2.28
C PRO A 67 0.95 -1.51 -1.34
N LEU A 68 -0.34 -1.61 -1.70
CA LEU A 68 -1.43 -1.19 -0.81
C LEU A 68 -1.38 -1.98 0.51
N PHE A 69 -1.22 -3.31 0.44
CA PHE A 69 -1.21 -4.17 1.62
C PHE A 69 0.12 -4.19 2.38
N VAL A 70 1.13 -3.48 1.86
CA VAL A 70 2.33 -3.13 2.63
C VAL A 70 2.08 -1.89 3.50
N LEU A 71 1.24 -0.97 3.01
CA LEU A 71 0.98 0.32 3.65
C LEU A 71 -0.24 0.29 4.58
N ALA A 72 -1.18 -0.62 4.35
CA ALA A 72 -2.47 -0.63 5.01
C ALA A 72 -2.94 -2.06 5.28
N THR A 73 -3.61 -2.25 6.42
CA THR A 73 -4.28 -3.49 6.78
C THR A 73 -5.74 -3.48 6.35
N GLU A 74 -6.38 -4.66 6.33
CA GLU A 74 -7.83 -4.74 6.11
C GLU A 74 -8.63 -3.95 7.15
N GLY A 75 -8.11 -3.83 8.38
CA GLY A 75 -8.69 -3.00 9.44
C GLY A 75 -8.65 -1.51 9.10
N ASP A 76 -7.54 -1.03 8.52
CA ASP A 76 -7.42 0.37 8.07
C ASP A 76 -8.41 0.67 6.94
N LEU A 77 -8.53 -0.26 5.97
CA LEU A 77 -9.48 -0.16 4.86
C LEU A 77 -10.93 -0.06 5.37
N ALA A 78 -11.30 -0.93 6.31
CA ALA A 78 -12.63 -0.91 6.93
C ALA A 78 -12.88 0.39 7.69
N ALA A 79 -11.88 0.89 8.43
CA ALA A 79 -11.96 2.17 9.12
C ALA A 79 -12.20 3.32 8.13
N TRP A 80 -11.44 3.39 7.04
CA TRP A 80 -11.61 4.43 6.03
C TRP A 80 -12.98 4.41 5.37
N GLN A 81 -13.52 3.23 5.09
CA GLN A 81 -14.87 3.09 4.55
C GLN A 81 -15.94 3.58 5.54
N ASN A 82 -15.79 3.26 6.83
CA ASN A 82 -16.66 3.76 7.89
C ASN A 82 -16.55 5.28 8.07
N GLU A 83 -15.37 5.85 7.80
CA GLU A 83 -15.10 7.29 7.78
C GLU A 83 -15.63 7.97 6.48
N GLY A 84 -16.26 7.22 5.58
CA GLY A 84 -16.91 7.74 4.38
C GLY A 84 -16.03 7.80 3.12
N LEU A 85 -14.85 7.16 3.15
CA LEU A 85 -14.05 6.96 1.95
C LEU A 85 -14.73 5.96 1.00
N PRO A 86 -14.80 6.23 -0.32
CA PRO A 86 -15.27 5.24 -1.28
C PRO A 86 -14.42 3.96 -1.26
N ALA A 87 -15.06 2.82 -1.52
CA ALA A 87 -14.41 1.51 -1.52
C ALA A 87 -13.65 1.19 -2.83
N ASP A 88 -13.62 2.10 -3.80
CA ASP A 88 -12.88 1.88 -5.04
C ASP A 88 -11.37 1.87 -4.79
N ARG A 89 -10.65 1.16 -5.68
CA ARG A 89 -9.22 0.94 -5.53
C ARG A 89 -8.41 2.25 -5.46
N VAL A 90 -8.78 3.26 -6.26
CA VAL A 90 -8.01 4.51 -6.31
C VAL A 90 -8.20 5.31 -5.03
N SER A 91 -9.42 5.36 -4.50
CA SER A 91 -9.71 6.01 -3.21
C SER A 91 -8.92 5.38 -2.06
N VAL A 92 -8.91 4.04 -1.98
CA VAL A 92 -8.16 3.30 -0.95
C VAL A 92 -6.65 3.48 -1.11
N GLU A 93 -6.12 3.45 -2.34
CA GLU A 93 -4.70 3.76 -2.59
C GLU A 93 -4.35 5.19 -2.19
N ASN A 94 -5.21 6.16 -2.49
CA ASN A 94 -5.00 7.55 -2.09
C ASN A 94 -4.97 7.69 -0.58
N ALA A 95 -5.88 7.03 0.14
CA ALA A 95 -5.89 7.02 1.59
C ALA A 95 -4.59 6.44 2.15
N ALA A 96 -4.13 5.30 1.63
CA ALA A 96 -2.86 4.70 2.04
C ALA A 96 -1.66 5.62 1.79
N VAL A 97 -1.64 6.37 0.68
CA VAL A 97 -0.58 7.36 0.45
C VAL A 97 -0.70 8.54 1.41
N VAL A 98 -1.90 9.09 1.62
CA VAL A 98 -2.13 10.22 2.53
C VAL A 98 -1.74 9.86 3.97
N THR A 99 -1.99 8.64 4.42
CA THR A 99 -1.63 8.19 5.77
C THR A 99 -0.15 7.82 5.92
N SER A 100 0.55 7.55 4.81
CA SER A 100 1.95 7.09 4.82
C SER A 100 2.95 8.15 4.34
N CYS A 101 2.49 9.27 3.78
CA CYS A 101 3.36 10.32 3.26
C CYS A 101 3.92 11.20 4.38
N ALA A 102 5.22 11.51 4.31
CA ALA A 102 5.89 12.39 5.28
C ALA A 102 5.56 13.89 5.10
N ARG A 103 5.05 14.27 3.93
CA ARG A 103 4.68 15.66 3.58
C ARG A 103 3.18 15.76 3.40
N TRP A 104 2.61 16.90 3.76
CA TRP A 104 1.20 17.19 3.53
C TRP A 104 0.87 17.12 2.03
N PRO A 105 0.01 16.17 1.60
CA PRO A 105 -0.33 16.02 0.20
C PRO A 105 -1.33 17.09 -0.23
N LEU A 106 -1.20 17.58 -1.46
CA LEU A 106 -2.23 18.42 -2.09
C LEU A 106 -3.33 17.51 -2.64
N MET A 107 -4.52 17.58 -2.04
CA MET A 107 -5.67 16.77 -2.44
C MET A 107 -6.48 17.50 -3.53
N ILE A 108 -6.57 16.89 -4.72
CA ILE A 108 -7.42 17.37 -5.82
C ILE A 108 -8.75 16.62 -5.73
N ASP A 109 -9.75 17.25 -5.13
CA ASP A 109 -11.03 16.60 -4.79
C ASP A 109 -12.24 17.43 -5.26
N PRO A 110 -12.64 17.33 -6.53
CA PRO A 110 -13.80 18.05 -7.06
C PRO A 110 -15.14 17.52 -6.51
N GLN A 111 -15.15 16.29 -5.96
CA GLN A 111 -16.37 15.64 -5.44
C GLN A 111 -16.57 15.82 -3.93
N LEU A 112 -15.62 16.48 -3.25
CA LEU A 112 -15.61 16.70 -1.80
C LEU A 112 -15.60 15.41 -0.95
N GLN A 113 -15.20 14.28 -1.55
CA GLN A 113 -15.17 12.98 -0.88
C GLN A 113 -14.00 12.91 0.12
N GLY A 114 -12.82 13.34 -0.30
CA GLY A 114 -11.63 13.37 0.53
C GLY A 114 -11.76 14.37 1.68
N VAL A 115 -12.37 15.54 1.43
CA VAL A 115 -12.68 16.51 2.50
C VAL A 115 -13.63 15.93 3.54
N LYS A 116 -14.68 15.21 3.11
CA LYS A 116 -15.60 14.54 4.03
C LYS A 116 -14.89 13.48 4.87
N TRP A 117 -14.06 12.65 4.24
CA TRP A 117 -13.28 11.61 4.91
C TRP A 117 -12.32 12.19 5.97
N ILE A 118 -11.52 13.20 5.62
CA ILE A 118 -10.56 13.82 6.56
C ILE A 118 -11.29 14.41 7.77
N LYS A 119 -12.42 15.10 7.55
CA LYS A 119 -13.22 15.68 8.64
C LYS A 119 -13.77 14.60 9.57
N GLN A 120 -14.21 13.47 9.04
CA GLN A 120 -14.72 12.36 9.85
C GLN A 120 -13.61 11.63 10.63
N ARG A 121 -12.40 11.58 10.08
CA ARG A 121 -11.23 10.89 10.66
C ARG A 121 -10.52 11.70 11.74
N VAL A 122 -10.42 13.01 11.56
CA VAL A 122 -9.60 13.91 12.40
C VAL A 122 -10.43 14.91 13.21
N GLY A 123 -11.62 15.27 12.73
CA GLY A 123 -12.53 16.21 13.38
C GLY A 123 -13.45 15.53 14.38
#